data_AF-A0AAD9P750-F1
#
_entry.id   AF-A0AAD9P750-F1
#
_cell.length_a   1.000
_cell.length_b   1.000
_cell.length_c   1.000
_cell.angle_alpha   90.00
_cell.angle_beta   90.00
_cell.angle_gamma   90.00
#
_symmetry.space_group_name_H-M   'P 1'
#
loop_
_entity.id
_entity.type
_entity.pdbx_description
1 polymer ?
#
loop_
_entity_poly.entity_id
_entity_poly.type
_entity_poly.pdbx_seq_one_letter_code
_entity_poly.pdbx_strand_id
1 'polypeptide(L)'
;MFRLLRSLDGQRVQQQPEFRWAAQECELFSRYFRGKIDNLLSGLQYFNDIDRPSDEIRCFTDCIDVFDQTTNTEITAICSATKKTCVLDPLPANQLTDNITHIVPAITRVTNTSLDEGVMPKLLKHAIVRPLLKKPSLDKDTLSSYRPVSNLTQLSKVIEKVVALRIMTHVSDQQMVECFQSAYRKNHSTETALLYVTSAVKTAMDKKQGTILLLVDFSSTFDTINHNILIRRLRLRYGFVGKALDWLTSYLKKRTQRVVIGDQSSSTTTLTTGVLQGYVLGPLLFSLYVQPIGDIIRAHGLFFHQYADDLQVYTHFDLTHSALVAAVKQMEDCLDEVKVWMAWNSMFMNDGKT
;
A
#
# COMPACT_ATOMS: atom_id res chain seq x y z
N MET A 1 -10.78 -27.68 -11.43
CA MET A 1 -12.25 -27.45 -11.34
C MET A 1 -12.47 -25.94 -11.21
N PHE A 2 -12.54 -25.22 -12.32
CA PHE A 2 -12.63 -23.76 -12.35
C PHE A 2 -14.09 -23.32 -12.23
N ARG A 3 -14.41 -22.40 -11.31
CA ARG A 3 -15.74 -21.81 -11.18
C ARG A 3 -15.70 -20.39 -11.75
N LEU A 4 -16.27 -20.25 -12.95
CA LEU A 4 -16.52 -18.95 -13.59
C LEU A 4 -17.61 -18.23 -12.78
N LEU A 5 -17.29 -17.15 -12.08
CA LEU A 5 -18.30 -16.29 -11.45
C LEU A 5 -18.64 -15.15 -12.40
N ARG A 6 -19.66 -15.38 -13.24
CA ARG A 6 -20.49 -14.28 -13.77
C ARG A 6 -21.49 -13.90 -12.68
N SER A 7 -21.45 -12.64 -12.27
CA SER A 7 -22.61 -11.95 -11.73
C SER A 7 -22.51 -10.50 -12.21
N LEU A 8 -23.14 -10.26 -13.36
CA LEU A 8 -23.71 -8.97 -13.70
C LEU A 8 -25.01 -8.86 -12.90
N ASP A 9 -25.25 -7.65 -12.39
CA ASP A 9 -26.43 -7.17 -11.68
C ASP A 9 -26.72 -7.76 -10.29
N GLY A 10 -26.54 -6.87 -9.31
CA GLY A 10 -26.89 -7.07 -7.91
C GLY A 10 -26.10 -6.09 -7.05
N GLN A 11 -26.65 -4.90 -6.81
CA GLN A 11 -26.17 -4.04 -5.73
C GLN A 11 -26.23 -4.83 -4.42
N ARG A 12 -25.12 -5.46 -4.02
CA ARG A 12 -24.97 -6.00 -2.67
C ARG A 12 -24.81 -4.82 -1.72
N VAL A 13 -25.92 -4.37 -1.15
CA VAL A 13 -25.89 -3.66 0.13
C VAL A 13 -25.32 -4.66 1.14
N GLN A 14 -24.03 -4.55 1.44
CA GLN A 14 -23.43 -5.27 2.56
C GLN A 14 -24.12 -4.76 3.84
N GLN A 15 -25.02 -5.56 4.40
CA GLN A 15 -25.67 -5.26 5.67
C GLN A 15 -24.60 -5.02 6.74
N GLN A 16 -24.56 -3.79 7.28
CA GLN A 16 -23.78 -3.50 8.48
C GLN A 16 -24.40 -4.29 9.64
N PRO A 17 -23.60 -4.86 10.56
CA PRO A 17 -24.12 -5.47 11.76
C PRO A 17 -25.01 -4.47 12.53
N GLU A 18 -26.13 -4.95 13.10
CA GLU A 18 -26.87 -4.17 14.09
C GLU A 18 -26.09 -4.14 15.39
N PHE A 19 -25.64 -2.96 15.74
CA PHE A 19 -24.74 -2.67 16.85
C PHE A 19 -25.58 -2.05 17.98
N ARG A 20 -25.72 -2.78 19.10
CA ARG A 20 -26.65 -2.40 20.20
C ARG A 20 -26.19 -1.14 20.95
N TRP A 21 -24.89 -0.81 20.90
CA TRP A 21 -24.30 0.37 21.57
C TRP A 21 -23.25 1.05 20.67
N ALA A 22 -23.70 1.53 19.50
CA ALA A 22 -22.82 1.97 18.42
C ALA A 22 -21.72 2.98 18.82
N ALA A 23 -21.95 3.86 19.80
CA ALA A 23 -20.92 4.80 20.29
C ALA A 23 -19.78 4.13 21.07
N GLN A 24 -20.11 3.22 21.99
CA GLN A 24 -19.12 2.46 22.75
C GLN A 24 -18.35 1.51 21.83
N GLU A 25 -19.04 0.91 20.86
CA GLU A 25 -18.44 0.01 19.87
C GLU A 25 -17.50 0.77 18.92
N CYS A 26 -17.83 2.00 18.50
CA CYS A 26 -16.90 2.83 17.73
C CYS A 26 -15.57 3.05 18.47
N GLU A 27 -15.64 3.36 19.77
CA GLU A 27 -14.47 3.58 20.60
C GLU A 27 -13.70 2.28 20.86
N LEU A 28 -14.39 1.15 21.05
CA LEU A 28 -13.79 -0.17 21.17
C LEU A 28 -12.99 -0.54 19.90
N PHE A 29 -13.59 -0.39 18.71
CA PHE A 29 -12.91 -0.62 17.44
C PHE A 29 -11.73 0.33 17.23
N SER A 30 -11.89 1.61 17.59
CA SER A 30 -10.81 2.61 17.50
C SER A 30 -9.59 2.18 18.34
N ARG A 31 -9.82 1.80 19.59
CA ARG A 31 -8.78 1.28 20.50
C ARG A 31 -8.19 -0.03 20.01
N TYR A 32 -9.01 -0.96 19.53
CA TYR A 32 -8.56 -2.24 19.02
C TYR A 32 -7.64 -2.10 17.81
N PHE A 33 -8.05 -1.33 16.79
CA PHE A 33 -7.24 -1.12 15.60
C PHE A 33 -5.93 -0.40 15.92
N ARG A 34 -5.94 0.57 16.84
CA ARG A 34 -4.71 1.25 17.29
C ARG A 34 -3.81 0.31 18.08
N GLY A 35 -4.35 -0.37 19.09
CA GLY A 35 -3.60 -1.28 19.95
C GLY A 35 -2.96 -2.42 19.16
N LYS A 36 -3.59 -2.89 18.09
CA LYS A 36 -2.98 -3.86 17.17
C LYS A 36 -1.69 -3.31 16.54
N ILE A 37 -1.68 -2.04 16.11
CA ILE A 37 -0.50 -1.40 15.53
C ILE A 37 0.56 -1.17 16.61
N ASP A 38 0.17 -0.63 17.77
CA ASP A 38 1.08 -0.37 18.89
C ASP A 38 1.78 -1.65 19.37
N ASN A 39 1.04 -2.77 19.46
CA ASN A 39 1.58 -4.08 19.83
C ASN A 39 2.55 -4.65 18.78
N LEU A 40 2.29 -4.39 17.49
CA LEU A 40 3.24 -4.76 16.44
C LEU A 40 4.51 -3.92 16.59
N LEU A 41 4.38 -2.59 16.73
CA LEU A 41 5.53 -1.70 16.81
C LEU A 41 6.36 -1.87 18.09
N SER A 42 5.77 -2.25 19.23
CA SER A 42 6.51 -2.53 20.46
C SER A 42 7.46 -3.72 20.31
N GLY A 43 7.11 -4.70 19.49
CA GLY A 43 8.00 -5.81 19.12
C GLY A 43 9.25 -5.39 18.35
N LEU A 44 9.29 -4.18 17.76
CA LEU A 44 10.45 -3.67 17.00
C LEU A 44 11.57 -3.12 17.88
N GLN A 45 11.31 -2.77 19.15
CA GLN A 45 12.31 -2.13 20.01
C GLN A 45 13.56 -3.00 20.24
N TYR A 46 13.48 -4.30 19.93
CA TYR A 46 14.56 -5.27 20.06
C TYR A 46 15.66 -5.16 18.99
N PHE A 47 15.41 -4.46 17.87
CA PHE A 47 16.36 -4.41 16.73
C PHE A 47 17.20 -3.14 16.67
N ASN A 48 17.15 -2.28 17.70
CA ASN A 48 17.91 -1.02 17.74
C ASN A 48 19.44 -1.20 17.84
N ASP A 49 19.93 -2.42 18.12
CA ASP A 49 21.35 -2.72 18.37
C ASP A 49 22.11 -3.32 17.16
N ILE A 50 21.48 -3.40 15.98
CA ILE A 50 22.14 -3.91 14.74
C ILE A 50 22.69 -2.71 13.93
N ASP A 51 23.69 -2.92 13.07
CA ASP A 51 24.09 -1.86 12.13
C ASP A 51 22.98 -1.66 11.07
N ARG A 52 22.54 -0.41 10.88
CA ARG A 52 21.51 -0.08 9.91
C ARG A 52 22.03 -0.31 8.48
N PRO A 53 21.37 -1.15 7.66
CA PRO A 53 21.71 -1.27 6.25
C PRO A 53 21.64 0.11 5.59
N SER A 54 22.68 0.47 4.84
CA SER A 54 22.70 1.74 4.11
C SER A 54 21.48 1.81 3.19
N ASP A 55 20.60 2.81 3.37
CA ASP A 55 19.64 3.16 2.33
C ASP A 55 20.43 3.48 1.07
N GLU A 56 20.31 2.67 0.01
CA GLU A 56 21.04 2.89 -1.23
C GLU A 56 20.80 4.31 -1.75
N ILE A 57 21.88 5.10 -1.80
CA ILE A 57 21.88 6.38 -2.49
C ILE A 57 21.98 6.06 -3.97
N ARG A 58 20.88 6.23 -4.72
CA ARG A 58 20.97 6.23 -6.17
C ARG A 58 21.52 7.58 -6.62
N CYS A 59 22.55 7.57 -7.46
CA CYS A 59 22.95 8.78 -8.17
C CYS A 59 21.85 9.09 -9.19
N PHE A 60 21.12 10.18 -8.96
CA PHE A 60 20.04 10.61 -9.83
C PHE A 60 20.58 11.42 -10.99
N THR A 61 20.11 11.11 -12.19
CA THR A 61 20.26 12.00 -13.34
C THR A 61 19.28 13.17 -13.24
N ASP A 62 18.04 12.91 -12.79
CA ASP A 62 17.01 13.94 -12.59
C ASP A 62 16.26 13.77 -11.24
N CYS A 63 16.12 14.87 -10.51
CA CYS A 63 15.30 14.96 -9.30
C CYS A 63 13.99 15.69 -9.62
N ILE A 64 12.92 15.36 -8.88
CA ILE A 64 11.64 16.09 -8.97
C ILE A 64 11.51 17.05 -7.78
N ASP A 65 11.54 18.34 -8.09
CA ASP A 65 11.42 19.42 -7.10
C ASP A 65 9.97 19.88 -6.91
N VAL A 66 9.18 19.89 -7.98
CA VAL A 66 7.78 20.34 -7.99
C VAL A 66 6.94 19.34 -8.79
N PHE A 67 5.69 19.11 -8.39
CA PHE A 67 4.75 18.32 -9.18
C PHE A 67 4.12 19.17 -10.28
N ASP A 68 4.08 18.64 -11.50
CA ASP A 68 3.40 19.30 -12.62
C ASP A 68 1.92 19.55 -12.32
N GLN A 69 1.47 20.74 -12.70
CA GLN A 69 0.09 21.18 -12.54
C GLN A 69 -0.90 20.24 -13.24
N THR A 70 -2.12 20.18 -12.71
CA THR A 70 -3.23 19.46 -13.34
C THR A 70 -4.06 20.39 -14.21
N THR A 71 -4.81 19.81 -15.14
CA THR A 71 -5.75 20.50 -16.02
C THR A 71 -7.20 20.15 -15.68
N ASN A 72 -8.16 20.95 -16.15
CA ASN A 72 -9.58 20.64 -16.02
C ASN A 72 -9.96 19.31 -16.68
N THR A 73 -9.33 18.96 -17.80
CA THR A 73 -9.58 17.71 -18.53
C THR A 73 -9.13 16.50 -17.71
N GLU A 74 -7.93 16.57 -17.12
CA GLU A 74 -7.41 15.53 -16.23
C GLU A 74 -8.28 15.35 -14.97
N ILE A 75 -8.68 16.46 -14.32
CA ILE A 75 -9.58 16.42 -13.17
C ILE A 75 -10.94 15.82 -13.54
N THR A 76 -11.50 16.17 -14.71
CA THR A 76 -12.77 15.61 -15.18
C THR A 76 -12.67 14.08 -15.33
N ALA A 77 -11.60 13.58 -15.94
CA ALA A 77 -11.36 12.15 -16.09
C ALA A 77 -11.22 11.42 -14.73
N ILE A 78 -10.48 12.03 -13.79
CA ILE A 78 -10.27 11.48 -12.44
C ILE A 78 -11.58 11.41 -11.63
N CYS A 79 -12.37 12.48 -11.67
CA CYS A 79 -13.65 12.56 -10.96
C CYS A 79 -14.67 11.57 -11.52
N SER A 80 -14.74 11.41 -12.85
CA SER A 80 -15.67 10.47 -13.51
C SER A 80 -15.42 9.00 -13.12
N ALA A 81 -14.18 8.67 -12.72
CA ALA A 81 -13.82 7.34 -12.24
C ALA A 81 -14.12 7.11 -10.73
N THR A 82 -14.52 8.13 -9.97
CA THR A 82 -14.64 8.07 -8.51
C THR A 82 -16.10 7.99 -8.06
N LYS A 83 -16.54 6.80 -7.64
CA LYS A 83 -17.97 6.53 -7.35
C LYS A 83 -18.35 6.48 -5.87
N LYS A 84 -17.39 6.55 -4.94
CA LYS A 84 -17.63 6.40 -3.50
C LYS A 84 -17.74 7.75 -2.80
N THR A 85 -18.92 8.01 -2.23
CA THR A 85 -19.20 9.14 -1.35
C THR A 85 -18.60 8.94 0.05
N CYS A 86 -18.08 10.02 0.63
CA CYS A 86 -17.75 10.15 2.03
C CYS A 86 -18.79 11.03 2.72
N VAL A 87 -19.09 10.75 3.99
CA VAL A 87 -20.01 11.57 4.80
C VAL A 87 -19.48 13.00 5.03
N LEU A 88 -18.18 13.21 4.80
CA LEU A 88 -17.54 14.53 4.88
C LEU A 88 -17.54 15.26 3.54
N ASP A 89 -18.04 14.64 2.47
CA ASP A 89 -18.16 15.34 1.19
C ASP A 89 -19.32 16.34 1.26
N PRO A 90 -19.14 17.55 0.70
CA PRO A 90 -20.23 18.53 0.64
C PRO A 90 -21.38 18.07 -0.27
N LEU A 91 -21.08 17.15 -1.20
CA LEU A 91 -22.02 16.61 -2.18
C LEU A 91 -21.78 15.11 -2.37
N PRO A 92 -22.85 14.32 -2.57
CA PRO A 92 -22.74 12.93 -3.03
C PRO A 92 -21.95 12.80 -4.33
N ALA A 93 -21.23 11.68 -4.53
CA ALA A 93 -20.38 11.45 -5.71
C ALA A 93 -21.13 11.49 -7.04
N ASN A 94 -22.38 11.02 -7.07
CA ASN A 94 -23.25 11.13 -8.25
C ASN A 94 -23.57 12.59 -8.58
N GLN A 95 -23.94 13.40 -7.57
CA GLN A 95 -24.23 14.82 -7.78
C GLN A 95 -22.99 15.62 -8.21
N LEU A 96 -21.80 15.25 -7.74
CA LEU A 96 -20.54 15.81 -8.24
C LEU A 96 -20.37 15.52 -9.74
N THR A 97 -20.69 14.29 -10.16
CA THR A 97 -20.55 13.86 -11.56
C THR A 97 -21.55 14.58 -12.46
N ASP A 98 -22.78 14.76 -12.00
CA ASP A 98 -23.84 15.44 -12.76
C ASP A 98 -23.53 16.94 -12.98
N ASN A 99 -22.79 17.57 -12.06
CA ASN A 99 -22.44 19.00 -12.10
C ASN A 99 -20.95 19.25 -12.36
N ILE A 100 -20.26 18.26 -12.90
CA ILE A 100 -18.79 18.22 -12.95
C ILE A 100 -18.20 19.43 -13.69
N THR A 101 -18.85 19.90 -14.75
CA THR A 101 -18.40 21.03 -15.58
C THR A 101 -18.26 22.33 -14.80
N HIS A 102 -19.10 22.57 -13.80
CA HIS A 102 -19.08 23.78 -12.97
C HIS A 102 -18.11 23.67 -11.80
N ILE A 103 -17.86 22.45 -11.32
CA ILE A 103 -17.09 22.20 -10.10
C ILE A 103 -15.60 21.96 -10.41
N VAL A 104 -15.30 21.36 -11.57
CA VAL A 104 -13.93 21.05 -12.03
C VAL A 104 -12.98 22.25 -11.93
N PRO A 105 -13.31 23.47 -12.40
CA PRO A 105 -12.38 24.60 -12.31
C PRO A 105 -11.95 24.93 -10.87
N ALA A 106 -12.85 24.77 -9.90
CA ALA A 106 -12.54 24.98 -8.49
C ALA A 106 -11.65 23.86 -7.92
N ILE A 107 -11.95 22.60 -8.26
CA ILE A 107 -11.13 21.44 -7.86
C ILE A 107 -9.72 21.56 -8.45
N THR A 108 -9.59 21.91 -9.73
CA THR A 108 -8.32 22.14 -10.40
C THR A 108 -7.51 23.19 -9.67
N ARG A 109 -8.11 24.37 -9.39
CA ARG A 109 -7.42 25.44 -8.66
C ARG A 109 -6.94 24.99 -7.29
N VAL A 110 -7.79 24.33 -6.50
CA VAL A 110 -7.41 23.84 -5.17
C VAL A 110 -6.29 22.79 -5.24
N THR A 111 -6.36 21.90 -6.23
CA THR A 111 -5.32 20.88 -6.45
C THR A 111 -3.99 21.54 -6.77
N ASN A 112 -3.98 22.45 -7.75
CA ASN A 112 -2.82 23.20 -8.21
C ASN A 112 -2.19 24.03 -7.08
N THR A 113 -2.99 24.78 -6.31
CA THR A 113 -2.50 25.50 -5.14
C THR A 113 -1.84 24.57 -4.12
N SER A 114 -2.43 23.40 -3.86
CA SER A 114 -1.84 22.39 -2.97
C SER A 114 -0.47 21.90 -3.49
N LEU A 115 -0.35 21.68 -4.81
CA LEU A 115 0.91 21.26 -5.42
C LEU A 115 1.98 22.36 -5.33
N ASP A 116 1.63 23.60 -5.66
CA ASP A 116 2.53 24.77 -5.61
C ASP A 116 3.04 25.05 -4.19
N GLU A 117 2.15 24.99 -3.21
CA GLU A 117 2.52 25.21 -1.81
C GLU A 117 3.36 24.05 -1.25
N GLY A 118 3.27 22.86 -1.85
CA GLY A 118 3.86 21.64 -1.33
C GLY A 118 3.12 21.13 -0.09
N VAL A 119 1.80 21.34 -0.01
CA VAL A 119 1.03 21.04 1.21
C VAL A 119 -0.31 20.38 0.87
N MET A 120 -0.52 19.17 1.41
CA MET A 120 -1.86 18.57 1.48
C MET A 120 -2.72 19.36 2.49
N PRO A 121 -3.93 19.86 2.12
CA PRO A 121 -4.78 20.61 3.04
C PRO A 121 -5.19 19.82 4.28
N LYS A 122 -5.14 20.44 5.47
CA LYS A 122 -5.40 19.78 6.76
C LYS A 122 -6.76 19.09 6.82
N LEU A 123 -7.81 19.74 6.31
CA LEU A 123 -9.18 19.21 6.30
C LEU A 123 -9.31 17.93 5.46
N LEU A 124 -8.45 17.76 4.46
CA LEU A 124 -8.45 16.59 3.56
C LEU A 124 -7.62 15.41 4.10
N LYS A 125 -6.90 15.60 5.23
CA LYS A 125 -6.12 14.54 5.88
C LYS A 125 -6.94 13.68 6.84
N HIS A 126 -8.20 14.03 7.09
CA HIS A 126 -9.06 13.30 8.02
C HIS A 126 -9.77 12.13 7.32
N ALA A 127 -9.73 10.95 7.92
CA ALA A 127 -10.34 9.73 7.40
C ALA A 127 -11.50 9.23 8.27
N ILE A 128 -12.56 8.75 7.61
CA ILE A 128 -13.64 8.01 8.26
C ILE A 128 -13.37 6.51 8.13
N VAL A 129 -13.11 5.85 9.24
CA VAL A 129 -12.84 4.40 9.27
C VAL A 129 -14.14 3.66 9.52
N ARG A 130 -14.46 2.70 8.64
CA ARG A 130 -15.57 1.77 8.83
C ARG A 130 -15.01 0.36 9.09
N PRO A 131 -15.36 -0.29 10.21
CA PRO A 131 -15.03 -1.69 10.43
C PRO A 131 -15.75 -2.54 9.39
N LEU A 132 -15.00 -3.27 8.58
CA LEU A 132 -15.55 -4.18 7.58
C LEU A 132 -15.20 -5.62 7.95
N LEU A 133 -16.19 -6.51 7.98
CA LEU A 133 -15.96 -7.92 8.25
C LEU A 133 -15.10 -8.54 7.13
N LYS A 134 -14.03 -9.25 7.50
CA LYS A 134 -13.07 -9.85 6.55
C LYS A 134 -13.72 -10.93 5.69
N LYS A 135 -14.58 -11.77 6.28
CA LYS A 135 -15.35 -12.81 5.59
C LYS A 135 -16.74 -12.92 6.22
N PRO A 136 -17.82 -13.16 5.44
CA PRO A 136 -19.17 -13.26 5.98
C PRO A 136 -19.37 -14.36 7.04
N SER A 137 -18.53 -15.41 7.00
CA SER A 137 -18.59 -16.56 7.89
C SER A 137 -17.87 -16.36 9.23
N LEU A 138 -17.17 -15.23 9.43
CA LEU A 138 -16.47 -14.97 10.69
C LEU A 138 -17.43 -14.44 11.73
N ASP A 139 -17.10 -14.73 12.99
CA ASP A 139 -17.83 -14.23 14.14
C ASP A 139 -17.80 -12.69 14.19
N LYS A 140 -18.99 -12.10 14.33
CA LYS A 140 -19.22 -10.65 14.38
C LYS A 140 -18.92 -10.06 15.76
N ASP A 141 -18.91 -10.89 16.80
CA ASP A 141 -18.58 -10.46 18.16
C ASP A 141 -17.06 -10.40 18.40
N THR A 142 -16.29 -10.98 17.47
CA THR A 142 -14.83 -10.99 17.51
C THR A 142 -14.22 -9.82 16.73
N LEU A 143 -13.54 -8.89 17.42
CA LEU A 143 -12.94 -7.69 16.80
C LEU A 143 -11.89 -8.00 15.71
N SER A 144 -11.13 -9.08 15.86
CA SER A 144 -10.13 -9.51 14.88
C SER A 144 -10.73 -9.99 13.55
N SER A 145 -12.03 -10.24 13.51
CA SER A 145 -12.78 -10.56 12.29
C SER A 145 -12.94 -9.35 11.37
N TYR A 146 -12.68 -8.12 11.86
CA TYR A 146 -12.86 -6.88 11.11
C TYR A 146 -11.53 -6.31 10.61
N ARG A 147 -11.60 -5.56 9.52
CA ARG A 147 -10.51 -4.71 9.04
C ARG A 147 -10.95 -3.24 9.00
N PRO A 148 -10.05 -2.29 9.30
CA PRO A 148 -10.34 -0.87 9.18
C PRO A 148 -10.33 -0.47 7.70
N VAL A 149 -11.45 0.03 7.17
CA VAL A 149 -11.50 0.60 5.81
C VAL A 149 -11.67 2.10 5.91
N SER A 150 -10.67 2.84 5.46
CA SER A 150 -10.69 4.30 5.45
C SER A 150 -11.46 4.84 4.25
N ASN A 151 -12.31 5.82 4.51
CA ASN A 151 -13.01 6.61 3.51
C ASN A 151 -12.57 8.06 3.62
N LEU A 152 -11.91 8.54 2.57
CA LEU A 152 -11.48 9.93 2.41
C LEU A 152 -12.49 10.73 1.60
N THR A 153 -12.46 12.05 1.73
CA THR A 153 -13.24 12.94 0.87
C THR A 153 -12.86 12.77 -0.60
N GLN A 154 -13.80 13.04 -1.49
CA GLN A 154 -13.59 13.00 -2.94
C GLN A 154 -12.45 13.93 -3.34
N LEU A 155 -12.40 15.15 -2.80
CA LEU A 155 -11.32 16.09 -3.08
C LEU A 155 -9.94 15.54 -2.64
N SER A 156 -9.85 14.87 -1.48
CA SER A 156 -8.60 14.20 -1.07
C SER A 156 -8.18 13.14 -2.08
N LYS A 157 -9.12 12.27 -2.49
CA LYS A 157 -8.85 11.21 -3.46
C LYS A 157 -8.42 11.76 -4.81
N VAL A 158 -8.99 12.89 -5.25
CA VAL A 158 -8.64 13.54 -6.52
C VAL A 158 -7.19 14.05 -6.48
N ILE A 159 -6.83 14.82 -5.44
CA ILE A 159 -5.46 15.34 -5.30
C ILE A 159 -4.46 14.19 -5.19
N GLU A 160 -4.77 13.15 -4.40
CA GLU A 160 -3.92 11.96 -4.31
C GLU A 160 -3.76 11.24 -5.66
N LYS A 161 -4.81 11.17 -6.49
CA LYS A 161 -4.71 10.57 -7.83
C LYS A 161 -3.81 11.39 -8.75
N VAL A 162 -3.90 12.72 -8.71
CA VAL A 162 -3.01 13.60 -9.48
C VAL A 162 -1.56 13.35 -9.06
N VAL A 163 -1.27 13.39 -7.75
CA VAL A 163 0.09 13.14 -7.25
C VAL A 163 0.56 11.72 -7.58
N ALA A 164 -0.31 10.70 -7.47
CA ALA A 164 0.03 9.33 -7.85
C ALA A 164 0.45 9.22 -9.32
N LEU A 165 -0.23 9.93 -10.22
CA LEU A 165 0.14 9.97 -11.64
C LEU A 165 1.53 10.60 -11.81
N ARG A 166 1.81 11.73 -11.15
CA ARG A 166 3.12 12.39 -11.26
C ARG A 166 4.26 11.53 -10.70
N ILE A 167 4.04 10.88 -9.54
CA ILE A 167 5.01 9.92 -8.98
C ILE A 167 5.26 8.79 -9.98
N MET A 168 4.19 8.18 -10.50
CA MET A 168 4.31 7.05 -11.43
C MET A 168 5.03 7.42 -12.72
N THR A 169 4.76 8.59 -13.29
CA THR A 169 5.48 9.11 -14.45
C THR A 169 6.98 9.22 -14.14
N HIS A 170 7.34 9.92 -13.07
CA HIS A 170 8.75 10.10 -12.66
C HIS A 170 9.48 8.77 -12.46
N VAL A 171 8.92 7.85 -11.67
CA VAL A 171 9.60 6.57 -11.41
C VAL A 171 9.64 5.66 -12.64
N SER A 172 8.71 5.80 -13.58
CA SER A 172 8.71 5.00 -14.81
C SER A 172 9.73 5.52 -15.82
N ASP A 173 9.78 6.84 -16.02
CA ASP A 173 10.69 7.50 -16.95
C ASP A 173 12.17 7.26 -16.55
N GLN A 174 12.44 7.21 -15.25
CA GLN A 174 13.76 6.92 -14.70
C GLN A 174 14.04 5.41 -14.50
N GLN A 175 13.16 4.52 -14.99
CA GLN A 175 13.28 3.05 -14.86
C GLN A 175 13.47 2.56 -13.41
N MET A 176 12.85 3.26 -12.46
CA MET A 176 12.93 2.96 -11.03
C MET A 176 11.82 2.03 -10.55
N VAL A 177 10.87 1.64 -11.40
CA VAL A 177 9.79 0.71 -11.04
C VAL A 177 10.31 -0.74 -11.02
N GLU A 178 10.00 -1.48 -9.96
CA GLU A 178 10.30 -2.91 -9.87
C GLU A 178 9.57 -3.69 -10.97
N CYS A 179 10.31 -4.34 -11.86
CA CYS A 179 9.73 -5.10 -12.96
C CYS A 179 8.95 -6.33 -12.47
N PHE A 180 9.39 -6.93 -11.36
CA PHE A 180 8.76 -8.08 -10.72
C PHE A 180 7.76 -7.72 -9.61
N GLN A 181 7.26 -6.49 -9.59
CA GLN A 181 6.06 -6.12 -8.82
C GLN A 181 4.90 -6.00 -9.81
N SER A 182 3.85 -6.80 -9.62
CA SER A 182 2.67 -6.80 -10.51
C SER A 182 1.46 -6.06 -9.93
N ALA A 183 1.40 -5.81 -8.62
CA ALA A 183 0.28 -5.07 -8.06
C ALA A 183 0.34 -3.58 -8.41
N TYR A 184 -0.85 -2.97 -8.51
CA TYR A 184 -1.03 -1.52 -8.69
C TYR A 184 -0.40 -0.94 -9.96
N ARG A 185 -0.06 -1.80 -10.93
CA ARG A 185 0.50 -1.40 -12.22
C ARG A 185 -0.50 -1.63 -13.34
N LYS A 186 -0.49 -0.71 -14.30
CA LYS A 186 -1.29 -0.84 -15.52
C LYS A 186 -0.77 -2.04 -16.32
N ASN A 187 -1.69 -2.84 -16.87
CA ASN A 187 -1.41 -4.05 -17.65
C ASN A 187 -0.79 -5.23 -16.87
N HIS A 188 -0.82 -5.20 -15.54
CA HIS A 188 -0.48 -6.33 -14.69
C HIS A 188 -1.71 -6.85 -13.95
N SER A 189 -1.73 -8.14 -13.63
CA SER A 189 -2.78 -8.81 -12.87
C SER A 189 -2.25 -10.02 -12.10
N THR A 190 -3.09 -10.61 -11.24
CA THR A 190 -2.78 -11.87 -10.55
C THR A 190 -2.47 -13.00 -11.52
N GLU A 191 -3.14 -13.03 -12.68
CA GLU A 191 -2.91 -14.02 -13.74
C GLU A 191 -1.53 -13.84 -14.37
N THR A 192 -1.11 -12.60 -14.66
CA THR A 192 0.23 -12.34 -15.21
C THR A 192 1.33 -12.76 -14.24
N ALA A 193 1.12 -12.52 -12.94
CA ALA A 193 2.09 -12.91 -11.91
C ALA A 193 2.20 -14.43 -11.76
N LEU A 194 1.06 -15.11 -11.70
CA LEU A 194 1.01 -16.57 -11.65
C LEU A 194 1.62 -17.21 -12.90
N LEU A 195 1.32 -16.66 -14.07
CA LEU A 195 1.84 -17.16 -15.35
C LEU A 195 3.37 -17.07 -15.38
N TYR A 196 3.95 -15.95 -14.93
CA TYR A 196 5.40 -15.76 -14.92
C TYR A 196 6.11 -16.82 -14.06
N VAL A 197 5.68 -16.98 -12.80
CA VAL A 197 6.27 -17.96 -11.88
C VAL A 197 6.06 -19.38 -12.41
N THR A 198 4.84 -19.72 -12.84
CA THR A 198 4.54 -21.07 -13.37
C THR A 198 5.37 -21.39 -14.61
N SER A 199 5.57 -20.40 -15.49
CA SER A 199 6.42 -20.57 -16.69
C SER A 199 7.88 -20.80 -16.32
N ALA A 200 8.40 -20.10 -15.31
CA ALA A 200 9.76 -20.31 -14.81
C ALA A 200 9.93 -21.73 -14.25
N VAL A 201 8.99 -22.20 -13.40
CA VAL A 201 9.02 -23.57 -12.86
C VAL A 201 8.99 -24.61 -13.98
N LYS A 202 8.08 -24.48 -14.95
CA LYS A 202 7.99 -25.42 -16.08
C LYS A 202 9.28 -25.43 -16.92
N THR A 203 9.86 -24.26 -17.17
CA THR A 203 11.12 -24.15 -17.92
C THR A 203 12.27 -24.85 -17.18
N ALA A 204 12.34 -24.74 -15.85
CA ALA A 204 13.32 -25.46 -15.06
C ALA A 204 13.10 -26.98 -15.10
N MET A 205 11.84 -27.43 -15.06
CA MET A 205 11.51 -28.85 -15.22
C MET A 205 11.93 -29.40 -16.59
N ASP A 206 11.71 -28.66 -17.67
CA ASP A 206 12.15 -29.04 -19.02
C ASP A 206 13.68 -29.16 -19.12
N LYS A 207 14.41 -28.36 -18.33
CA LYS A 207 15.87 -28.44 -18.16
C LYS A 207 16.33 -29.52 -17.19
N LYS A 208 15.42 -30.36 -16.67
CA LYS A 208 15.68 -31.40 -15.65
C LYS A 208 16.27 -30.83 -14.34
N GLN A 209 15.82 -29.63 -13.96
CA GLN A 209 16.19 -28.97 -12.70
C GLN A 209 15.04 -29.05 -11.69
N GLY A 210 15.39 -29.06 -10.41
CA GLY A 210 14.46 -28.83 -9.32
C GLY A 210 14.19 -27.34 -9.11
N THR A 211 13.09 -27.01 -8.41
CA THR A 211 12.78 -25.63 -8.01
C THR A 211 12.41 -25.60 -6.53
N ILE A 212 12.98 -24.67 -5.79
CA ILE A 212 12.51 -24.28 -4.45
C ILE A 212 11.70 -23.00 -4.62
N LEU A 213 10.48 -22.97 -4.09
CA LEU A 213 9.61 -21.80 -4.08
C LEU A 213 9.21 -21.51 -2.63
N LEU A 214 9.58 -20.33 -2.15
CA LEU A 214 9.21 -19.80 -0.85
C LEU A 214 8.12 -18.74 -1.03
N LEU A 215 7.05 -18.83 -0.24
CA LEU A 215 5.96 -17.86 -0.19
C LEU A 215 6.08 -17.07 1.10
N VAL A 216 6.33 -15.77 1.00
CA VAL A 216 6.54 -14.88 2.14
C VAL A 216 5.31 -13.99 2.32
N ASP A 217 4.65 -14.09 3.48
CA ASP A 217 3.54 -13.23 3.90
C ASP A 217 4.08 -12.14 4.83
N PHE A 218 3.92 -10.88 4.44
CA PHE A 218 4.27 -9.78 5.33
C PHE A 218 3.10 -9.44 6.27
N SER A 219 3.37 -9.35 7.57
CA SER A 219 2.34 -9.06 8.58
C SER A 219 1.90 -7.59 8.56
N SER A 220 0.61 -7.34 8.23
CA SER A 220 -0.09 -6.05 8.41
C SER A 220 0.72 -4.80 7.98
N THR A 221 1.41 -4.90 6.84
CA THR A 221 2.51 -3.99 6.48
C THR A 221 2.08 -2.57 6.14
N PHE A 222 0.88 -2.39 5.60
CA PHE A 222 0.34 -1.07 5.31
C PHE A 222 0.20 -0.23 6.58
N ASP A 223 -0.11 -0.84 7.72
CA ASP A 223 -0.39 -0.12 8.97
C ASP A 223 0.89 0.27 9.74
N THR A 224 2.04 -0.35 9.42
CA THR A 224 3.30 -0.17 10.16
C THR A 224 4.36 0.68 9.45
N ILE A 225 4.10 1.14 8.21
CA ILE A 225 5.05 1.96 7.44
C ILE A 225 5.52 3.17 8.26
N ASN A 226 6.82 3.25 8.50
CA ASN A 226 7.42 4.38 9.19
C ASN A 226 7.53 5.56 8.21
N HIS A 227 6.88 6.68 8.55
CA HIS A 227 6.85 7.86 7.67
C HIS A 227 8.23 8.47 7.44
N ASN A 228 9.12 8.45 8.43
CA ASN A 228 10.46 9.02 8.29
C ASN A 228 11.31 8.18 7.34
N ILE A 229 11.21 6.85 7.44
CA ILE A 229 11.89 5.92 6.53
C ILE A 229 11.36 6.10 5.10
N LEU A 230 10.04 6.15 4.93
CA LEU A 230 9.42 6.36 3.62
C LEU A 230 9.87 7.69 2.99
N ILE A 231 9.84 8.80 3.73
CA ILE A 231 10.28 10.12 3.23
C ILE A 231 11.77 10.11 2.87
N ARG A 232 12.61 9.52 3.73
CA ARG A 232 14.04 9.37 3.44
C ARG A 232 14.27 8.54 2.16
N ARG A 233 13.52 7.47 1.97
CA ARG A 233 13.58 6.63 0.76
C ARG A 233 13.12 7.36 -0.48
N LEU A 234 12.01 8.09 -0.42
CA LEU A 234 11.52 8.93 -1.54
C LEU A 234 12.60 9.92 -1.97
N ARG A 235 13.33 10.52 -1.02
CA ARG A 235 14.46 11.40 -1.32
C ARG A 235 15.67 10.65 -1.89
N LEU A 236 16.17 9.64 -1.19
CA LEU A 236 17.49 9.03 -1.46
C LEU A 236 17.48 7.95 -2.55
N ARG A 237 16.34 7.32 -2.81
CA ARG A 237 16.18 6.27 -3.82
C ARG A 237 15.39 6.71 -5.06
N TYR A 238 14.51 7.70 -4.93
CA TYR A 238 13.63 8.13 -6.01
C TYR A 238 13.77 9.61 -6.40
N GLY A 239 14.66 10.38 -5.77
CA GLY A 239 14.97 11.75 -6.21
C GLY A 239 13.87 12.77 -5.96
N PHE A 240 12.94 12.53 -5.02
CA PHE A 240 11.97 13.54 -4.59
C PHE A 240 12.65 14.59 -3.71
N VAL A 241 12.58 15.86 -4.11
CA VAL A 241 13.14 17.02 -3.41
C VAL A 241 12.14 18.18 -3.38
N GLY A 242 12.52 19.31 -2.77
CA GLY A 242 11.73 20.55 -2.74
C GLY A 242 10.26 20.39 -2.37
N LYS A 243 9.40 21.07 -3.14
CA LYS A 243 7.94 21.09 -2.95
C LYS A 243 7.28 19.74 -3.13
N ALA A 244 7.80 18.89 -4.01
CA ALA A 244 7.28 17.54 -4.20
C ALA A 244 7.48 16.69 -2.92
N LEU A 245 8.68 16.74 -2.33
CA LEU A 245 8.97 16.05 -1.07
C LEU A 245 8.24 16.69 0.12
N ASP A 246 8.10 18.02 0.15
CA ASP A 246 7.31 18.73 1.15
C ASP A 246 5.85 18.28 1.11
N TRP A 247 5.28 18.13 -0.10
CA TRP A 247 3.91 17.67 -0.27
C TRP A 247 3.73 16.26 0.27
N LEU A 248 4.62 15.34 -0.07
CA LEU A 248 4.62 13.96 0.43
C LEU A 248 4.77 13.90 1.96
N THR A 249 5.66 14.72 2.50
CA THR A 249 5.87 14.87 3.95
C THR A 249 4.61 15.41 4.63
N SER A 250 3.98 16.43 4.05
CA SER A 250 2.72 17.00 4.51
C SER A 250 1.60 15.96 4.45
N TYR A 251 1.49 15.21 3.36
CA TYR A 251 0.48 14.18 3.16
C TYR A 251 0.50 13.11 4.26
N LEU A 252 1.69 12.65 4.68
CA LEU A 252 1.86 11.62 5.71
C LEU A 252 1.72 12.16 7.14
N LYS A 253 2.14 13.41 7.41
CA LYS A 253 2.12 13.98 8.77
C LYS A 253 0.74 14.49 9.20
N LYS A 254 0.50 14.42 10.52
CA LYS A 254 -0.69 14.99 11.20
C LYS A 254 -2.01 14.49 10.61
N ARG A 255 -2.04 13.25 10.13
CA ARG A 255 -3.26 12.60 9.68
C ARG A 255 -4.10 12.20 10.87
N THR A 256 -5.41 12.27 10.69
CA THR A 256 -6.35 11.91 11.74
C THR A 256 -7.43 10.99 11.20
N GLN A 257 -8.02 10.21 12.09
CA GLN A 257 -9.12 9.32 11.74
C GLN A 257 -10.12 9.20 12.89
N ARG A 258 -11.34 8.77 12.58
CA ARG A 258 -12.31 8.29 13.56
C ARG A 258 -13.09 7.10 13.01
N VAL A 259 -13.47 6.19 13.89
CA VAL A 259 -14.31 5.04 13.55
C VAL A 259 -15.77 5.48 13.53
N VAL A 260 -16.53 5.06 12.52
CA VAL A 260 -17.96 5.37 12.37
C VAL A 260 -18.77 4.10 12.13
N ILE A 261 -19.80 3.91 12.95
CA ILE A 261 -20.76 2.80 12.91
C ILE A 261 -22.16 3.39 12.98
N GLY A 262 -22.99 3.14 11.96
CA GLY A 262 -24.24 3.87 11.78
C GLY A 262 -23.99 5.38 11.80
N ASP A 263 -24.68 6.08 12.68
CA ASP A 263 -24.60 7.55 12.89
C ASP A 263 -23.70 7.94 14.07
N GLN A 264 -23.06 6.98 14.73
CA GLN A 264 -22.18 7.21 15.87
C GLN A 264 -20.71 7.24 15.44
N SER A 265 -19.86 7.94 16.20
CA SER A 265 -18.43 8.02 15.91
C SER A 265 -17.57 7.96 17.17
N SER A 266 -16.38 7.40 17.05
CA SER A 266 -15.36 7.42 18.10
C SER A 266 -14.76 8.81 18.30
N SER A 267 -13.92 8.92 19.33
CA SER A 267 -12.97 10.03 19.44
C SER A 267 -12.02 10.07 18.22
N THR A 268 -11.56 11.28 17.87
CA THR A 268 -10.58 11.46 16.79
C THR A 268 -9.20 11.03 17.26
N THR A 269 -8.52 10.26 16.42
CA THR A 269 -7.19 9.70 16.67
C THR A 269 -6.19 10.26 15.67
N THR A 270 -4.97 10.55 16.12
CA THR A 270 -3.85 10.89 15.22
C THR A 270 -3.14 9.63 14.77
N LEU A 271 -2.74 9.57 13.50
CA LEU A 271 -1.96 8.48 12.93
C LEU A 271 -0.49 8.90 12.83
N THR A 272 0.37 8.10 13.43
CA THR A 272 1.83 8.31 13.47
C THR A 272 2.59 7.38 12.54
N THR A 273 1.98 6.28 12.10
CA THR A 273 2.55 5.29 11.19
C THR A 273 1.52 4.81 10.18
N GLY A 274 2.01 4.07 9.19
CA GLY A 274 1.22 3.40 8.17
C GLY A 274 0.73 4.32 7.06
N VAL A 275 0.25 3.69 5.99
CA VAL A 275 -0.61 4.33 5.01
C VAL A 275 -1.90 3.54 4.97
N LEU A 276 -3.00 4.19 5.39
CA LEU A 276 -4.23 3.47 5.70
C LEU A 276 -4.83 2.77 4.48
N GLN A 277 -5.41 1.60 4.73
CA GLN A 277 -6.24 0.90 3.76
C GLN A 277 -7.40 1.80 3.31
N GLY A 278 -7.49 2.05 2.00
CA GLY A 278 -8.51 2.92 1.38
C GLY A 278 -7.98 4.26 0.89
N TYR A 279 -6.69 4.55 1.12
CA TYR A 279 -6.03 5.70 0.52
C TYR A 279 -5.67 5.40 -0.93
N VAL A 280 -5.68 6.44 -1.77
CA VAL A 280 -5.32 6.27 -3.18
C VAL A 280 -3.81 6.09 -3.30
N LEU A 281 -3.04 6.91 -2.58
CA LEU A 281 -1.59 6.91 -2.68
C LEU A 281 -0.92 5.78 -1.90
N GLY A 282 -1.63 5.16 -0.96
CA GLY A 282 -1.08 4.13 -0.06
C GLY A 282 -0.47 2.92 -0.76
N PRO A 283 -1.19 2.25 -1.67
CA PRO A 283 -0.63 1.16 -2.47
C PRO A 283 0.67 1.48 -3.20
N LEU A 284 0.74 2.68 -3.81
CA LEU A 284 1.92 3.14 -4.53
C LEU A 284 3.09 3.38 -3.58
N LEU A 285 2.87 4.13 -2.50
CA LEU A 285 3.91 4.40 -1.50
C LEU A 285 4.42 3.12 -0.82
N PHE A 286 3.55 2.16 -0.57
CA PHE A 286 3.94 0.85 -0.07
C PHE A 286 4.84 0.11 -1.06
N SER A 287 4.48 0.10 -2.34
CA SER A 287 5.30 -0.55 -3.38
C SER A 287 6.70 0.06 -3.45
N LEU A 288 6.81 1.39 -3.40
CA LEU A 288 8.10 2.09 -3.33
C LEU A 288 8.84 1.85 -2.00
N TYR A 289 8.10 1.60 -0.92
CA TYR A 289 8.68 1.28 0.37
C TYR A 289 9.38 -0.08 0.34
N VAL A 290 8.73 -1.13 -0.17
CA VAL A 290 9.24 -2.51 -0.11
C VAL A 290 10.20 -2.88 -1.22
N GLN A 291 10.32 -2.03 -2.25
CA GLN A 291 11.15 -2.31 -3.41
C GLN A 291 12.61 -2.76 -3.11
N PRO A 292 13.34 -2.23 -2.10
CA PRO A 292 14.70 -2.67 -1.82
C PRO A 292 14.83 -4.16 -1.45
N ILE A 293 13.76 -4.83 -1.05
CA ILE A 293 13.75 -6.29 -0.85
C ILE A 293 14.17 -7.02 -2.14
N GLY A 294 13.77 -6.50 -3.30
CA GLY A 294 14.18 -7.07 -4.60
C GLY A 294 15.68 -6.98 -4.86
N ASP A 295 16.36 -5.96 -4.32
CA ASP A 295 17.82 -5.82 -4.46
C ASP A 295 18.55 -6.87 -3.64
N ILE A 296 18.08 -7.11 -2.40
CA ILE A 296 18.60 -8.16 -1.51
C ILE A 296 18.46 -9.53 -2.19
N ILE A 297 17.26 -9.87 -2.67
CA ILE A 297 17.00 -11.16 -3.32
C ILE A 297 17.92 -11.36 -4.54
N ARG A 298 18.09 -10.33 -5.37
CA ARG A 298 18.99 -10.39 -6.52
C ARG A 298 20.46 -10.52 -6.12
N ALA A 299 20.89 -9.87 -5.04
CA ALA A 299 22.25 -9.98 -4.52
C ALA A 299 22.57 -11.42 -4.07
N HIS A 300 21.58 -12.15 -3.57
CA HIS A 300 21.67 -13.58 -3.27
C HIS A 300 21.57 -14.47 -4.52
N GLY A 301 21.38 -13.92 -5.72
CA GLY A 301 21.26 -14.70 -6.96
C GLY A 301 19.93 -15.47 -7.08
N LEU A 302 18.90 -15.03 -6.34
CA LEU A 302 17.56 -15.63 -6.35
C LEU A 302 16.62 -14.86 -7.28
N PHE A 303 15.55 -15.52 -7.68
CA PHE A 303 14.45 -14.90 -8.43
C PHE A 303 13.29 -14.58 -7.49
N PHE A 304 12.47 -13.60 -7.87
CA PHE A 304 11.24 -13.32 -7.14
C PHE A 304 10.13 -12.79 -8.03
N HIS A 305 8.92 -12.86 -7.50
CA HIS A 305 7.80 -12.08 -7.97
C HIS A 305 6.95 -11.61 -6.79
N GLN A 306 6.60 -10.33 -6.80
CA GLN A 306 5.75 -9.70 -5.80
C GLN A 306 4.39 -9.29 -6.39
N TYR A 307 3.34 -9.45 -5.58
CA TYR A 307 2.02 -8.88 -5.81
C TYR A 307 1.55 -8.21 -4.52
N ALA A 308 1.67 -6.89 -4.45
CA ALA A 308 1.38 -6.10 -3.25
C ALA A 308 2.25 -6.59 -2.08
N ASP A 309 1.65 -7.08 -1.00
CA ASP A 309 2.32 -7.64 0.17
C ASP A 309 2.71 -9.13 0.02
N ASP A 310 2.21 -9.84 -0.99
CA ASP A 310 2.59 -11.23 -1.27
C ASP A 310 3.93 -11.26 -2.02
N LEU A 311 4.94 -11.93 -1.45
CA LEU A 311 6.25 -12.11 -2.07
C LEU A 311 6.51 -13.60 -2.33
N GLN A 312 6.95 -13.91 -3.54
CA GLN A 312 7.36 -15.26 -3.93
C GLN A 312 8.84 -15.23 -4.28
N VAL A 313 9.67 -16.01 -3.59
CA VAL A 313 11.11 -16.12 -3.86
C VAL A 313 11.42 -17.53 -4.33
N TYR A 314 12.19 -17.69 -5.38
CA TYR A 314 12.48 -19.01 -5.94
C TYR A 314 13.87 -19.13 -6.55
N THR A 315 14.35 -20.36 -6.61
CA THR A 315 15.62 -20.74 -7.25
C THR A 315 15.50 -22.09 -7.94
N HIS A 316 16.37 -22.32 -8.93
CA HIS A 316 16.45 -23.56 -9.68
C HIS A 316 17.79 -24.23 -9.40
N PHE A 317 17.80 -25.56 -9.30
CA PHE A 317 19.00 -26.31 -8.95
C PHE A 317 19.03 -27.64 -9.69
N ASP A 318 20.23 -28.16 -9.96
CA ASP A 318 20.37 -29.48 -10.57
C ASP A 318 19.94 -30.59 -9.59
N LEU A 319 19.42 -31.71 -10.09
CA LEU A 319 18.86 -32.79 -9.27
C LEU A 319 19.92 -33.65 -8.54
N THR A 320 20.86 -32.99 -7.86
CA THR A 320 21.88 -33.58 -7.00
C THR A 320 21.66 -33.13 -5.55
N HIS A 321 22.05 -33.97 -4.60
CA HIS A 321 21.90 -33.64 -3.18
C HIS A 321 22.70 -32.38 -2.80
N SER A 322 23.92 -32.21 -3.32
CA SER A 322 24.76 -31.04 -3.05
C SER A 322 24.15 -29.74 -3.57
N ALA A 323 23.59 -29.75 -4.79
CA ALA A 323 22.92 -28.58 -5.35
C ALA A 323 21.64 -28.20 -4.58
N LEU A 324 20.86 -29.21 -4.12
CA LEU A 324 19.71 -28.97 -3.25
C LEU A 324 20.13 -28.29 -1.94
N VAL A 325 21.16 -28.80 -1.27
CA VAL A 325 21.65 -28.23 0.00
C VAL A 325 22.15 -26.80 -0.20
N ALA A 326 22.87 -26.54 -1.29
CA ALA A 326 23.32 -25.19 -1.64
C ALA A 326 22.15 -24.24 -1.89
N ALA A 327 21.11 -24.69 -2.62
CA ALA A 327 19.92 -23.90 -2.91
C ALA A 327 19.09 -23.59 -1.65
N VAL A 328 18.96 -24.55 -0.73
CA VAL A 328 18.31 -24.34 0.57
C VAL A 328 19.07 -23.29 1.37
N LYS A 329 20.39 -23.45 1.50
CA LYS A 329 21.24 -22.49 2.23
C LYS A 329 21.16 -21.08 1.64
N GLN A 330 21.19 -20.95 0.31
CA GLN A 330 21.03 -19.67 -0.38
C GLN A 330 19.69 -19.01 -0.05
N MET A 331 18.61 -19.79 0.03
CA MET A 331 17.29 -19.30 0.41
C MET A 331 17.24 -18.84 1.87
N GLU A 332 17.85 -19.60 2.78
CA GLU A 332 17.96 -19.28 4.21
C GLU A 332 18.76 -18.00 4.44
N ASP A 333 19.95 -17.89 3.84
CA ASP A 333 20.83 -16.71 3.93
C ASP A 333 20.10 -15.45 3.42
N CYS A 334 19.37 -15.56 2.29
CA CYS A 334 18.55 -14.46 1.78
C CYS A 334 17.41 -14.10 2.72
N LEU A 335 16.71 -15.09 3.29
CA LEU A 335 15.57 -14.85 4.16
C LEU A 335 15.99 -14.16 5.45
N ASP A 336 17.14 -14.53 6.01
CA ASP A 336 17.70 -13.89 7.19
C ASP A 336 18.05 -12.42 6.93
N GLU A 337 18.66 -12.10 5.79
CA GLU A 337 18.93 -10.71 5.41
C GLU A 337 17.63 -9.92 5.18
N VAL A 338 16.63 -10.52 4.53
CA VAL A 338 15.31 -9.90 4.35
C VAL A 338 14.64 -9.63 5.70
N LYS A 339 14.71 -10.56 6.66
CA LYS A 339 14.17 -10.37 8.02
C LYS A 339 14.86 -9.21 8.74
N VAL A 340 16.19 -9.15 8.68
CA VAL A 340 16.97 -8.04 9.25
C VAL A 340 16.55 -6.71 8.59
N TRP A 341 16.48 -6.66 7.26
CA TRP A 341 16.03 -5.48 6.53
C TRP A 341 14.62 -5.06 6.93
N MET A 342 13.69 -6.01 7.03
CA MET A 342 12.30 -5.74 7.43
C MET A 342 12.22 -5.12 8.81
N ALA A 343 12.96 -5.65 9.78
CA ALA A 343 13.02 -5.10 11.13
C ALA A 343 13.50 -3.64 11.15
N TRP A 344 14.59 -3.34 10.42
CA TRP A 344 15.09 -1.97 10.23
C TRP A 344 14.08 -1.03 9.58
N ASN A 345 13.17 -1.60 8.80
CA ASN A 345 12.13 -0.89 8.07
C ASN A 345 10.75 -0.99 8.73
N SER A 346 10.70 -1.31 10.04
CA SER A 346 9.45 -1.36 10.80
C SER A 346 8.39 -2.29 10.17
N MET A 347 8.84 -3.40 9.59
CA MET A 347 8.03 -4.44 8.96
C MET A 347 8.29 -5.79 9.62
N PHE A 348 7.33 -6.70 9.49
CA PHE A 348 7.39 -8.04 10.08
C PHE A 348 7.02 -9.10 9.07
N MET A 349 7.72 -10.23 9.13
CA MET A 349 7.32 -11.45 8.46
C MET A 349 6.25 -12.16 9.29
N ASN A 350 5.34 -12.85 8.63
CA ASN A 350 4.38 -13.72 9.31
C ASN A 350 4.91 -15.15 9.34
N ASP A 351 5.67 -15.51 10.37
CA ASP A 351 6.26 -16.86 10.48
C ASP A 351 5.20 -17.98 10.53
N GLY A 352 3.97 -17.68 10.94
CA GLY A 352 2.88 -18.67 10.95
C GLY A 352 2.24 -18.89 9.57
N LYS A 353 2.59 -18.09 8.56
CA LYS A 353 2.06 -18.15 7.20
C LYS A 353 3.12 -18.20 6.09
N THR A 354 4.38 -17.99 6.46
CA THR A 354 5.57 -18.14 5.63
C THR A 354 6.12 -19.54 5.88
#